data_AF-A0A968H087-F1
#
_entry.id   AF-A0A968H087-F1
#
_cell.length_a   1.000
_cell.length_b   1.000
_cell.length_c   1.000
_cell.angle_alpha   90.00
_cell.angle_beta   90.00
_cell.angle_gamma   90.00
#
_symmetry.space_group_name_H-M   'P 1'
#
loop_
_entity.id
_entity.type
_entity.pdbx_description
1 polymer ?
#
loop_
_entity_poly.entity_id
_entity_poly.type
_entity_poly.pdbx_seq_one_letter_code
_entity_poly.pdbx_strand_id
1 'polypeptide(L)'
;MIQQLPEKILKSTPKIFVLSYVVFSLLTLANCSNKHDNISYDQFILRNRETAQQLAYQNNAELFDCKQIDFILNKSVVADSTIIGTIKRNGNYFLKALINNSCDKNIYTTLACSEEIIERYNKIKSNHVYLAAKITKIENINTIAEVDSLDGRSVYLNRDNSVMLSGECLAFAEIPIYSGSQ
;
A
#
# COMPACT_ATOMS: atom_id res chain seq x y z
N MET A 1 -56.28 -3.67 -36.50
CA MET A 1 -56.29 -4.48 -35.28
C MET A 1 -55.13 -4.01 -34.41
N ILE A 2 -55.38 -3.03 -33.54
CA ILE A 2 -54.39 -2.46 -32.62
C ILE A 2 -54.98 -2.69 -31.23
N GLN A 3 -54.39 -3.61 -30.47
CA GLN A 3 -54.77 -3.85 -29.08
C GLN A 3 -54.26 -2.69 -28.24
N GLN A 4 -55.21 -1.89 -27.74
CA GLN A 4 -54.96 -0.85 -26.75
C GLN A 4 -54.54 -1.48 -25.42
N LEU A 5 -53.43 -0.98 -24.90
CA LEU A 5 -52.90 -1.22 -23.56
C LEU A 5 -53.90 -0.72 -22.50
N PRO A 6 -54.26 -1.49 -21.45
CA PRO A 6 -55.04 -0.95 -20.34
C PRO A 6 -54.15 -0.18 -19.34
N GLU A 7 -54.38 1.13 -19.24
CA GLU A 7 -53.77 2.11 -18.30
C GLU A 7 -54.12 1.90 -16.80
N LYS A 8 -54.34 0.67 -16.32
CA LYS A 8 -54.85 0.44 -14.95
C LYS A 8 -53.98 -0.42 -14.04
N ILE A 9 -52.66 -0.38 -14.18
CA ILE A 9 -51.74 -1.10 -13.28
C ILE A 9 -50.99 -0.15 -12.31
N LEU A 10 -51.13 1.17 -12.46
CA LEU A 10 -50.31 2.13 -11.72
C LEU A 10 -51.05 2.91 -10.63
N LYS A 11 -51.83 2.27 -9.74
CA LYS A 11 -52.41 2.99 -8.57
C LYS A 11 -52.42 2.25 -7.24
N SER A 12 -51.78 1.10 -7.11
CA SER A 12 -51.57 0.48 -5.80
C SER A 12 -50.30 -0.37 -5.81
N THR A 13 -49.14 0.28 -5.94
CA THR A 13 -47.93 -0.33 -5.38
C THR A 13 -48.16 -0.39 -3.87
N PRO A 14 -48.30 -1.58 -3.27
CA PRO A 14 -48.66 -1.67 -1.86
C PRO A 14 -47.53 -1.02 -1.08
N LYS A 15 -47.82 0.05 -0.35
CA LYS A 15 -46.85 0.79 0.48
C LYS A 15 -46.00 -0.15 1.37
N ILE A 16 -46.55 -1.33 1.67
CA ILE A 16 -45.91 -2.45 2.36
C ILE A 16 -44.62 -2.93 1.67
N PHE A 17 -44.57 -3.03 0.34
CA PHE A 17 -43.37 -3.49 -0.37
C PHE A 17 -42.23 -2.45 -0.37
N VAL A 18 -42.59 -1.16 -0.38
CA VAL A 18 -41.60 -0.09 -0.23
C VAL A 18 -41.07 -0.08 1.21
N LEU A 19 -41.95 -0.25 2.20
CA LEU A 19 -41.56 -0.30 3.60
C LEU A 19 -40.66 -1.50 3.90
N SER A 20 -40.98 -2.68 3.36
CA SER A 20 -40.16 -3.89 3.55
C SER A 20 -38.80 -3.76 2.87
N TYR A 21 -38.74 -3.14 1.68
CA TYR A 21 -37.48 -2.86 1.00
C TYR A 21 -36.60 -1.88 1.81
N VAL A 22 -37.18 -0.83 2.37
CA VAL A 22 -36.45 0.14 3.22
C VAL A 22 -35.96 -0.51 4.50
N VAL A 23 -36.79 -1.30 5.19
CA VAL A 23 -36.38 -2.03 6.40
C VAL A 23 -35.29 -3.06 6.10
N PHE A 24 -35.41 -3.82 5.00
CA PHE A 24 -34.39 -4.78 4.59
C PHE A 24 -33.08 -4.08 4.20
N SER A 25 -33.16 -2.93 3.53
CA SER A 25 -32.00 -2.09 3.21
C SER A 25 -31.33 -1.56 4.48
N LEU A 26 -32.11 -1.09 5.47
CA LEU A 26 -31.58 -0.63 6.75
C LEU A 26 -30.97 -1.77 7.57
N LEU A 27 -31.57 -2.96 7.57
CA LEU A 27 -31.03 -4.14 8.26
C LEU A 27 -29.74 -4.63 7.60
N THR A 28 -29.66 -4.63 6.27
CA THR A 28 -28.43 -5.00 5.54
C THR A 28 -27.33 -3.95 5.73
N LEU A 29 -27.66 -2.66 5.73
CA LEU A 29 -26.72 -1.57 6.08
C LEU A 29 -26.23 -1.68 7.53
N ALA A 30 -27.11 -1.94 8.50
CA ALA A 30 -26.75 -2.11 9.90
C ALA A 30 -25.85 -3.35 10.12
N ASN A 31 -26.14 -4.45 9.41
CA ASN A 31 -25.33 -5.67 9.50
C ASN A 31 -23.96 -5.53 8.80
N CYS A 32 -23.84 -4.66 7.80
CA CYS A 32 -22.55 -4.25 7.23
C CYS A 32 -21.77 -3.31 8.18
N SER A 33 -22.46 -2.43 8.91
CA SER A 33 -21.82 -1.50 9.85
C SER A 33 -21.23 -2.19 11.09
N ASN A 34 -21.75 -3.35 11.48
CA ASN A 34 -21.29 -4.10 12.65
C ASN A 34 -20.08 -5.01 12.38
N LYS A 35 -19.56 -5.03 11.15
CA LYS A 35 -18.30 -5.72 10.81
C LYS A 35 -17.10 -4.77 10.92
N HIS A 36 -17.07 -3.97 11.97
CA HIS A 36 -15.79 -3.43 12.44
C HIS A 36 -15.10 -4.56 13.19
N ASP A 37 -14.23 -5.29 12.49
CA ASP A 37 -13.35 -6.26 13.11
C ASP A 37 -12.44 -5.48 14.08
N ASN A 38 -12.82 -5.45 15.36
CA ASN A 38 -11.96 -5.02 16.46
C ASN A 38 -10.86 -6.07 16.65
N ILE A 39 -9.96 -6.15 15.67
CA ILE A 39 -8.74 -6.95 15.76
C ILE A 39 -7.91 -6.34 16.89
N SER A 40 -7.50 -7.15 17.88
CA SER A 40 -6.62 -6.62 18.93
C SER A 40 -5.28 -6.21 18.33
N TYR A 41 -4.59 -5.24 18.95
CA TYR A 41 -3.27 -4.82 18.51
C TYR A 41 -2.30 -6.01 18.36
N ASP A 42 -2.34 -6.97 19.30
CA ASP A 42 -1.49 -8.17 19.24
C ASP A 42 -1.80 -9.05 18.02
N GLN A 43 -3.09 -9.24 17.70
CA GLN A 43 -3.51 -9.99 16.51
C GLN A 43 -3.10 -9.27 15.22
N PHE A 44 -3.13 -7.94 15.21
CA PHE A 44 -2.66 -7.12 14.09
C PHE A 44 -1.14 -7.31 13.86
N ILE A 45 -0.34 -7.27 14.92
CA ILE A 45 1.11 -7.49 14.83
C ILE A 45 1.44 -8.90 14.34
N LEU A 46 0.76 -9.93 14.85
CA LEU A 46 0.94 -11.32 14.41
C LEU A 46 0.62 -11.48 12.92
N ARG A 47 -0.52 -10.95 12.47
CA ARG A 47 -0.94 -11.02 11.07
C ARG A 47 0.06 -10.34 10.13
N ASN A 48 0.59 -9.19 10.53
CA ASN A 48 1.58 -8.47 9.72
C ASN A 48 2.89 -9.27 9.60
N ARG A 49 3.34 -9.89 10.69
CA ARG A 49 4.52 -10.77 10.68
C ARG A 49 4.32 -11.98 9.78
N GLU A 50 3.16 -12.65 9.86
CA GLU A 50 2.81 -13.78 8.99
C GLU A 50 2.77 -13.36 7.51
N THR A 51 2.22 -12.17 7.23
CA THR A 51 2.16 -11.63 5.86
C THR A 51 3.56 -11.43 5.28
N ALA A 52 4.47 -10.83 6.04
CA ALA A 52 5.85 -10.63 5.62
C ALA A 52 6.57 -11.98 5.37
N GLN A 53 6.37 -12.96 6.25
CA GLN A 53 6.96 -14.30 6.11
C GLN A 53 6.40 -15.08 4.91
N GLN A 54 5.09 -15.00 4.67
CA GLN A 54 4.46 -15.65 3.53
C GLN A 54 4.96 -15.03 2.22
N LEU A 55 5.05 -13.70 2.15
CA LEU A 55 5.58 -13.00 1.00
C LEU A 55 7.05 -13.39 0.74
N ALA A 56 7.85 -13.51 1.80
CA ALA A 56 9.25 -13.94 1.73
C ALA A 56 9.37 -15.38 1.18
N TYR A 57 8.58 -16.31 1.71
CA TYR A 57 8.55 -17.70 1.24
C TYR A 57 8.14 -17.81 -0.25
N GLN A 58 7.09 -17.11 -0.67
CA GLN A 58 6.59 -17.14 -2.04
C GLN A 58 7.59 -16.60 -3.07
N ASN A 59 8.46 -15.67 -2.67
CA ASN A 59 9.41 -15.00 -3.56
C ASN A 59 10.86 -15.48 -3.37
N ASN A 60 11.07 -16.57 -2.60
CA ASN A 60 12.40 -17.05 -2.20
C ASN A 60 13.30 -15.89 -1.72
N ALA A 61 12.75 -15.08 -0.82
CA ALA A 61 13.34 -13.85 -0.34
C ALA A 61 13.63 -13.91 1.16
N GLU A 62 14.64 -13.17 1.60
CA GLU A 62 14.97 -13.01 3.02
C GLU A 62 14.24 -11.77 3.59
N LEU A 63 13.91 -11.75 4.88
CA LEU A 63 13.44 -10.52 5.51
C LEU A 63 14.59 -9.51 5.56
N PHE A 64 14.31 -8.27 5.16
CA PHE A 64 15.33 -7.23 5.11
C PHE A 64 15.85 -6.88 6.51
N ASP A 65 17.17 -6.92 6.68
CA ASP A 65 17.89 -6.42 7.84
C ASP A 65 18.93 -5.39 7.39
N CYS A 66 18.78 -4.14 7.84
CA CYS A 66 19.68 -3.05 7.47
C CYS A 66 21.13 -3.29 7.90
N LYS A 67 21.37 -4.13 8.92
CA LYS A 67 22.73 -4.47 9.37
C LYS A 67 23.46 -5.31 8.32
N GLN A 68 22.72 -5.90 7.39
CA GLN A 68 23.22 -6.76 6.33
C GLN A 68 23.10 -6.09 4.95
N ILE A 69 23.00 -4.76 4.90
CA ILE A 69 22.78 -4.04 3.64
C ILE A 69 23.83 -4.34 2.57
N ASP A 70 25.08 -4.56 2.97
CA ASP A 70 26.15 -4.88 2.02
C ASP A 70 26.03 -6.30 1.43
N PHE A 71 25.23 -7.17 2.06
CA PHE A 71 25.05 -8.58 1.68
C PHE A 71 23.74 -8.85 0.92
N ILE A 72 22.89 -7.84 0.73
CA ILE A 72 21.63 -7.98 -0.02
C ILE A 72 21.77 -7.78 -1.53
N LEU A 73 22.98 -7.44 -2.01
CA LEU A 73 23.24 -7.31 -3.44
C LEU A 73 22.99 -8.63 -4.17
N ASN A 74 22.21 -8.57 -5.24
CA ASN A 74 21.71 -9.70 -6.04
C ASN A 74 20.81 -10.69 -5.29
N LYS A 75 20.30 -10.32 -4.11
CA LYS A 75 19.33 -11.12 -3.34
C LYS A 75 17.92 -10.57 -3.46
N SER A 76 16.96 -11.47 -3.29
CA SER A 76 15.55 -11.13 -3.06
C SER A 76 15.34 -10.84 -1.58
N VAL A 77 14.72 -9.70 -1.27
CA VAL A 77 14.41 -9.27 0.10
C VAL A 77 12.96 -8.82 0.23
N VAL A 78 12.40 -8.99 1.41
CA VAL A 78 11.10 -8.42 1.79
C VAL A 78 11.31 -7.34 2.84
N ALA A 79 10.87 -6.12 2.54
CA ALA A 79 11.03 -4.97 3.41
C ALA A 79 9.69 -4.29 3.73
N ASP A 80 9.50 -3.93 4.99
CA ASP A 80 8.45 -2.97 5.38
C ASP A 80 8.77 -1.62 4.73
N SER A 81 7.85 -1.13 3.91
CA SER A 81 8.11 0.00 3.01
C SER A 81 6.91 0.95 2.93
N THR A 82 7.22 2.23 2.82
CA THR A 82 6.25 3.27 2.49
C THR A 82 6.47 3.71 1.05
N ILE A 83 5.50 3.48 0.17
CA ILE A 83 5.56 3.90 -1.23
C ILE A 83 5.45 5.43 -1.29
N ILE A 84 6.43 6.05 -1.94
CA ILE A 84 6.54 7.50 -2.13
C ILE A 84 5.94 7.89 -3.48
N GLY A 85 6.08 7.05 -4.50
CA GLY A 85 5.48 7.31 -5.81
C GLY A 85 5.92 6.35 -6.89
N THR A 86 5.38 6.55 -8.09
CA THR A 86 5.69 5.77 -9.29
C THR A 86 6.18 6.70 -10.40
N ILE A 87 7.06 6.21 -11.26
CA ILE A 87 7.60 6.96 -12.40
C ILE A 87 7.62 6.06 -13.62
N LYS A 88 7.17 6.56 -14.77
CA LYS A 88 7.34 5.89 -16.08
C LYS A 88 8.53 6.50 -16.81
N ARG A 89 9.53 5.68 -17.18
CA ARG A 89 10.71 6.11 -17.97
C ARG A 89 10.99 5.08 -19.06
N ASN A 90 11.13 5.54 -20.30
CA ASN A 90 11.45 4.68 -21.45
C ASN A 90 10.50 3.47 -21.58
N GLY A 91 9.21 3.67 -21.31
CA GLY A 91 8.20 2.61 -21.33
C GLY A 91 8.13 1.73 -20.08
N ASN A 92 9.12 1.78 -19.19
CA ASN A 92 9.16 0.97 -17.97
C ASN A 92 8.58 1.74 -16.77
N TYR A 93 7.91 1.02 -15.87
CA TYR A 93 7.43 1.58 -14.61
C TYR A 93 8.44 1.34 -13.49
N PHE A 94 8.64 2.37 -12.67
CA PHE A 94 9.51 2.35 -11.51
C PHE A 94 8.71 2.73 -10.28
N LEU A 95 8.80 1.93 -9.23
CA LEU A 95 8.22 2.21 -7.92
C LEU A 95 9.30 2.72 -6.99
N LYS A 96 9.02 3.85 -6.33
CA LYS A 96 9.89 4.46 -5.32
C LYS A 96 9.29 4.29 -3.95
N ALA A 97 10.06 3.75 -3.01
CA ALA A 97 9.62 3.56 -1.63
C ALA A 97 10.74 3.89 -0.62
N LEU A 98 10.36 4.30 0.57
CA LEU A 98 11.23 4.37 1.75
C LEU A 98 11.09 3.06 2.52
N ILE A 99 12.20 2.40 2.86
CA ILE A 99 12.18 1.24 3.75
C ILE A 99 12.04 1.74 5.18
N ASN A 100 10.96 1.31 5.85
CA ASN A 100 10.70 1.57 7.25
C ASN A 100 11.66 0.70 8.08
N ASN A 101 12.75 1.29 8.56
CA ASN A 101 13.79 0.60 9.32
C ASN A 101 14.18 1.38 10.57
N SER A 102 14.79 0.69 11.55
CA SER A 102 15.22 1.30 12.82
C SER A 102 16.67 1.78 12.82
N CYS A 103 17.24 2.03 11.65
CA CYS A 103 18.68 2.21 11.49
C CYS A 103 19.01 3.68 11.24
N ASP A 104 20.24 4.10 11.54
CA ASP A 104 20.66 5.51 11.49
C ASP A 104 20.79 6.07 10.06
N LYS A 105 20.23 5.37 9.06
CA LYS A 105 20.28 5.73 7.64
C LYS A 105 18.90 5.64 7.01
N ASN A 106 18.56 6.62 6.18
CA ASN A 106 17.37 6.53 5.35
C ASN A 106 17.66 5.62 4.15
N ILE A 107 16.81 4.60 3.94
CA ILE A 107 17.01 3.65 2.85
C ILE A 107 15.86 3.80 1.87
N TYR A 108 16.17 4.35 0.71
CA TYR A 108 15.25 4.55 -0.40
C TYR A 108 15.40 3.42 -1.41
N THR A 109 14.34 3.15 -2.16
CA THR A 109 14.32 2.17 -3.23
C THR A 109 13.84 2.80 -4.53
N THR A 110 14.39 2.33 -5.65
CA THR A 110 13.86 2.56 -6.99
C THR A 110 13.82 1.22 -7.72
N LEU A 111 12.64 0.60 -7.81
CA LEU A 111 12.47 -0.73 -8.35
C LEU A 111 11.75 -0.70 -9.68
N ALA A 112 12.26 -1.41 -10.68
CA ALA A 112 11.51 -1.67 -11.91
C ALA A 112 10.37 -2.64 -11.61
N CYS A 113 9.14 -2.28 -11.98
CA CYS A 113 7.94 -3.07 -11.73
C CYS A 113 7.26 -3.46 -13.04
N SER A 114 6.63 -4.63 -13.06
CA SER A 114 5.67 -4.97 -14.11
C SER A 114 4.44 -4.05 -14.04
N GLU A 115 3.75 -3.91 -15.17
CA GLU A 115 2.50 -3.15 -15.23
C GLU A 115 1.44 -3.73 -14.29
N GLU A 116 1.35 -5.06 -14.17
CA GLU A 116 0.44 -5.74 -13.24
C GLU A 116 0.65 -5.31 -11.79
N ILE A 117 1.91 -5.21 -11.34
CA ILE A 117 2.24 -4.78 -9.98
C ILE A 117 1.79 -3.33 -9.76
N ILE A 118 1.99 -2.45 -10.75
CA ILE A 118 1.59 -1.05 -10.67
C ILE A 118 0.06 -0.91 -10.68
N GLU A 119 -0.64 -1.66 -11.51
CA GLU A 119 -2.11 -1.68 -11.52
C GLU A 119 -2.69 -2.18 -10.20
N ARG A 120 -2.06 -3.19 -9.58
CA ARG A 120 -2.43 -3.65 -8.24
C ARG A 120 -2.18 -2.56 -7.20
N TYR A 121 -1.03 -1.90 -7.25
CA TYR A 121 -0.72 -0.78 -6.36
C TYR A 121 -1.75 0.35 -6.49
N ASN A 122 -2.16 0.72 -7.71
CA ASN A 122 -3.15 1.79 -7.91
C ASN A 122 -4.55 1.47 -7.32
N LYS A 123 -4.79 0.23 -6.87
CA LYS A 123 -6.05 -0.22 -6.27
C LYS A 123 -6.01 -0.32 -4.74
N ILE A 124 -4.83 -0.21 -4.12
CA ILE A 124 -4.72 -0.32 -2.65
C ILE A 124 -5.07 0.99 -1.96
N LYS A 125 -5.39 0.91 -0.66
CA LYS A 125 -5.85 2.06 0.13
C LYS A 125 -4.73 2.67 0.98
N SER A 126 -3.69 1.89 1.26
CA SER A 126 -2.52 2.28 2.06
C SER A 126 -1.27 2.35 1.21
N ASN A 127 -0.43 3.36 1.41
CA ASN A 127 0.91 3.40 0.83
C ASN A 127 1.93 2.60 1.66
N HIS A 128 1.52 1.99 2.78
CA HIS A 128 2.36 1.13 3.61
C HIS A 128 2.21 -0.33 3.16
N VAL A 129 3.32 -0.94 2.76
CA VAL A 129 3.34 -2.28 2.17
C VAL A 129 4.56 -3.07 2.63
N TYR A 130 4.45 -4.39 2.64
CA TYR A 130 5.62 -5.26 2.52
C TYR A 130 5.99 -5.38 1.05
N LEU A 131 7.21 -5.01 0.69
CA LEU A 131 7.71 -4.99 -0.67
C LEU A 131 8.73 -6.11 -0.86
N ALA A 132 8.47 -7.04 -1.77
CA ALA A 132 9.42 -8.05 -2.21
C ALA A 132 10.19 -7.54 -3.42
N ALA A 133 11.52 -7.51 -3.33
CA ALA A 133 12.38 -6.93 -4.34
C ALA A 133 13.68 -7.71 -4.51
N LYS A 134 14.15 -7.85 -5.75
CA LYS A 134 15.51 -8.30 -6.04
C LYS A 134 16.41 -7.09 -6.20
N ILE A 135 17.36 -6.91 -5.29
CA ILE A 135 18.25 -5.76 -5.29
C ILE A 135 19.44 -6.03 -6.20
N THR A 136 19.70 -5.16 -7.16
CA THR A 136 20.79 -5.31 -8.14
C THR A 136 21.83 -4.21 -8.04
N LYS A 137 21.54 -3.13 -7.30
CA LYS A 137 22.44 -2.00 -7.11
C LYS A 137 22.22 -1.33 -5.77
N ILE A 138 23.31 -0.89 -5.14
CA ILE A 138 23.31 -0.16 -3.88
C ILE A 138 24.17 1.09 -4.09
N GLU A 139 23.62 2.26 -3.80
CA GLU A 139 24.33 3.53 -3.93
C GLU A 139 24.16 4.37 -2.66
N ASN A 140 25.25 4.92 -2.14
CA ASN A 140 25.15 5.95 -1.13
C ASN A 140 24.74 7.26 -1.81
N ILE A 141 23.68 7.89 -1.30
CA ILE A 141 23.18 9.15 -1.84
C ILE A 141 23.20 10.21 -0.74
N ASN A 142 23.65 11.41 -1.11
CA ASN A 142 23.55 12.58 -0.25
C ASN A 142 22.20 13.23 -0.51
N THR A 143 21.30 13.11 0.46
CA THR A 143 19.99 13.76 0.35
C THR A 143 20.15 15.20 0.83
N ILE A 144 20.09 16.14 -0.11
CA ILE A 144 20.11 17.57 0.20
C ILE A 144 18.66 18.01 0.36
N ALA A 145 18.26 18.37 1.58
CA ALA A 145 17.01 19.06 1.80
C ALA A 145 17.29 20.57 1.80
N GLU A 146 16.64 21.30 0.89
CA GLU A 146 16.60 22.76 0.93
C GLU A 146 15.51 23.18 1.92
N VAL A 147 15.91 23.87 2.98
CA VAL A 147 14.98 24.47 3.93
C VAL A 147 14.93 25.96 3.62
N ASP A 148 13.75 26.42 3.20
CA ASP A 148 13.46 27.84 3.07
C ASP A 148 13.42 28.45 4.47
N SER A 149 14.43 29.26 4.79
CA SER A 149 14.45 30.04 6.02
C SER A 149 13.69 31.35 5.82
N LEU A 150 12.99 31.79 6.86
CA LEU A 150 12.18 33.02 6.87
C LEU A 150 13.01 34.30 6.63
N ASP A 151 14.34 34.22 6.70
CA ASP A 151 15.30 35.29 6.40
C ASP A 151 15.76 35.32 4.92
N GLY A 152 15.18 34.49 4.06
CA GLY A 152 15.46 34.46 2.62
C GLY A 152 16.77 33.77 2.23
N ARG A 153 17.39 33.02 3.15
CA ARG A 153 18.59 32.21 2.86
C ARG A 153 18.21 30.73 2.83
N SER A 154 18.42 30.07 1.69
CA SER A 154 18.31 28.61 1.59
C SER A 154 19.38 27.94 2.46
N VAL A 155 18.98 27.14 3.44
CA VAL A 155 19.90 26.27 4.18
C VAL A 155 19.80 24.87 3.60
N TYR A 156 20.90 24.41 2.99
CA TYR A 156 21.04 23.05 2.51
C TYR A 156 21.46 22.14 3.67
N LEU A 157 20.52 21.35 4.20
CA LEU A 157 20.85 20.30 5.15
C LEU A 157 21.31 19.07 4.39
N ASN A 158 22.62 18.80 4.43
CA ASN A 158 23.17 17.54 3.95
C ASN A 158 22.84 16.43 4.97
N ARG A 159 21.88 15.56 4.65
CA ARG A 159 21.64 14.34 5.43
C ARG A 159 22.60 13.26 4.93
N ASP A 160 23.83 13.28 5.43
CA ASP A 160 25.00 12.43 5.07
C ASP A 160 24.82 10.91 5.25
N ASN A 161 23.60 10.37 5.35
CA ASN A 161 23.39 8.95 5.60
C ASN A 161 22.12 8.44 4.92
N SER A 162 22.09 8.49 3.59
CA SER A 162 21.02 7.87 2.81
C SER A 162 21.58 6.84 1.83
N VAL A 163 20.86 5.74 1.65
CA VAL A 163 21.20 4.66 0.72
C VAL A 163 20.06 4.51 -0.26
N MET A 164 20.37 4.40 -1.55
CA MET A 164 19.45 4.08 -2.62
C MET A 164 19.68 2.64 -3.06
N LEU A 165 18.65 1.80 -2.93
CA LEU A 165 18.62 0.44 -3.45
C LEU A 165 17.88 0.46 -4.79
N SER A 166 18.50 -0.05 -5.85
CA SER A 166 17.81 -0.24 -7.14
C SER A 166 17.73 -1.71 -7.49
N GLY A 167 16.67 -2.08 -8.22
CA GLY A 167 16.39 -3.48 -8.48
C GLY A 167 15.09 -3.72 -9.22
N GLU A 168 14.57 -4.93 -9.04
CA GLU A 168 13.32 -5.39 -9.63
C GLU A 168 12.31 -5.64 -8.52
N CYS A 169 11.07 -5.18 -8.72
CA CYS A 169 9.96 -5.51 -7.83
C CYS A 169 9.39 -6.87 -8.21
N LEU A 170 9.28 -7.75 -7.23
CA LEU A 170 8.75 -9.10 -7.39
C LEU A 170 7.26 -9.14 -7.04
N ALA A 171 6.91 -8.57 -5.89
CA ALA A 171 5.55 -8.52 -5.38
C ALA A 171 5.43 -7.48 -4.25
N PHE A 172 4.20 -7.20 -3.82
CA PHE A 172 3.95 -6.50 -2.57
C PHE A 172 2.69 -7.03 -1.88
N ALA A 173 2.61 -6.79 -0.57
CA ALA A 173 1.41 -7.03 0.24
C ALA A 173 1.05 -5.76 1.02
N GLU A 174 -0.22 -5.36 0.98
CA GLU A 174 -0.71 -4.19 1.71
C GLU A 174 -0.68 -4.45 3.22
N ILE A 175 -0.17 -3.47 3.99
CA ILE A 175 -0.27 -3.48 5.44
C ILE A 175 -1.53 -2.67 5.80
N PRO A 176 -2.56 -3.31 6.39
CA PRO A 176 -3.77 -2.60 6.78
C PRO A 176 -3.45 -1.54 7.84
N ILE A 177 -4.19 -0.42 7.83
CA ILE A 177 -4.04 0.63 8.84
C ILE A 177 -4.81 0.21 10.10
N TYR A 178 -4.12 0.08 11.23
CA TYR A 178 -4.78 -0.18 12.50
C TYR A 178 -5.65 1.03 12.89
N SER A 179 -6.96 0.82 12.92
CA SER A 179 -7.96 1.85 13.27
C SER A 179 -8.63 1.50 14.59
N GLY A 180 -7.84 1.23 15.64
CA GLY A 180 -8.38 1.13 17.00
C GLY A 180 -8.33 2.50 17.67
N SER A 181 -9.47 2.99 18.16
CA SER A 181 -9.52 4.16 19.04
C SER A 181 -8.73 3.86 20.32
N GLN A 182 -7.75 4.69 20.66
CA GLN A 182 -7.12 4.71 21.98
C GLN A 182 -8.09 5.28 23.02
#